data_AF-A0ABD6PPV4-F1
#
_entry.id   AF-A0ABD6PPV4-F1
#
_cell.length_a   1.000
_cell.length_b   1.000
_cell.length_c   1.000
_cell.angle_alpha   90.00
_cell.angle_beta   90.00
_cell.angle_gamma   90.00
#
_symmetry.space_group_name_H-M   'P 1'
#
loop_
_entity.id
_entity.type
_entity.pdbx_description
1 polymer ?
#
loop_
_entity_poly.entity_id
_entity_poly.type
_entity_poly.pdbx_seq_one_letter_code
_entity_poly.pdbx_strand_id
1 'polypeptide(L)'
;MDGIEYNFAGLVDKSAFEHFKAKKILPGFSHYDVWLYQHSLAFTVAKMMDADMLAEVKDAIESAQQNGTAFADFKKRLKPYLMAKGWWGEQVMTDPLDGEPKLVQLGSTRRLKTIFNTNMQTAFAAGQWQRIQANKKALPYLRYNHSAAGHPRDSHKRYYGLILPVEHDIWKVIFPPNGYGCKCSVSALTRRQAEREGISGEPDVDMVEFTNPRTGQTVLIPDDITPSFAHNHGDRLGAMDALFGERNGEEALAAMIAEREAWLDKRYSVPSDKVAVLALSDKVSEKEVKRLAAKASGGNNISVYEAEAAAAWQQATGDRLEVFDLGETDGRKPADYLISDPNLPKEKWLRLDFMYVTEPFKLEKMNHYFQKTDEIWSGQMKTIQEHLQKADIVPLDFSALNLTNRHRVLQYVLSLPEVQRNKIRILVKESK
;
A
#
# COMPACT_ATOMS: atom_id res chain seq x y z
N MET A 1 35.62 -8.84 22.35
CA MET A 1 34.99 -8.73 21.02
C MET A 1 33.88 -7.73 21.17
N ASP A 2 34.20 -6.48 20.88
CA ASP A 2 33.35 -5.34 21.11
C ASP A 2 32.08 -5.44 20.26
N GLY A 3 30.95 -5.14 20.91
CA GLY A 3 29.62 -5.24 20.33
C GLY A 3 29.51 -4.36 19.09
N ILE A 4 28.94 -4.93 18.04
CA ILE A 4 28.56 -4.20 16.84
C ILE A 4 27.57 -3.09 17.28
N GLU A 5 28.04 -1.85 17.32
CA GLU A 5 27.18 -0.67 17.42
C GLU A 5 26.43 -0.52 16.09
N TYR A 6 25.14 -0.81 16.11
CA TYR A 6 24.25 -0.52 14.99
C TYR A 6 24.03 0.99 14.91
N ASN A 7 24.79 1.64 14.04
CA ASN A 7 24.60 3.05 13.73
C ASN A 7 23.42 3.19 12.76
N PHE A 8 22.21 3.41 13.28
CA PHE A 8 21.03 3.70 12.47
C PHE A 8 21.09 5.16 11.97
N ALA A 9 22.05 5.50 11.12
CA ALA A 9 21.84 6.52 10.09
C ALA A 9 20.90 5.97 8.99
N GLY A 10 19.86 5.24 9.42
CA GLY A 10 18.90 4.58 8.56
C GLY A 10 17.90 5.60 8.06
N LEU A 11 17.64 5.59 6.75
CA LEU A 11 16.56 6.35 6.15
C LEU A 11 15.28 6.13 6.95
N VAL A 12 14.66 7.23 7.40
CA VAL A 12 13.37 7.20 8.10
C VAL A 12 12.36 6.41 7.27
N ASP A 13 11.72 5.43 7.89
CA ASP A 13 10.55 4.79 7.30
C ASP A 13 9.41 5.82 7.30
N LYS A 14 9.29 6.58 6.20
CA LYS A 14 8.32 7.67 6.06
C LYS A 14 6.88 7.20 6.31
N SER A 15 6.52 6.01 5.82
CA SER A 15 5.18 5.45 6.01
C SER A 15 4.89 5.17 7.49
N ALA A 16 5.87 4.59 8.19
CA ALA A 16 5.75 4.35 9.64
C ALA A 16 5.66 5.66 10.44
N PHE A 17 6.51 6.63 10.09
CA PHE A 17 6.54 7.95 10.73
C PHE A 17 5.23 8.72 10.55
N GLU A 18 4.74 8.85 9.31
CA GLU A 18 3.49 9.54 9.02
C GLU A 18 2.28 8.86 9.69
N HIS A 19 2.26 7.52 9.71
CA HIS A 19 1.22 6.78 10.43
C HIS A 19 1.23 7.12 11.93
N PHE A 20 2.39 7.05 12.59
CA PHE A 20 2.49 7.33 14.02
C PHE A 20 2.16 8.79 14.35
N LYS A 21 2.70 9.73 13.56
CA LYS A 21 2.46 11.17 13.69
C LYS A 21 0.97 11.50 13.59
N ALA A 22 0.24 10.84 12.68
CA ALA A 22 -1.19 11.04 12.47
C ALA A 22 -2.09 10.56 13.63
N LYS A 23 -1.56 9.80 14.60
CA LYS A 23 -2.33 9.35 15.75
C LYS A 23 -2.74 10.53 16.64
N LYS A 24 -3.99 10.51 17.12
CA LYS A 24 -4.53 11.51 18.05
C LYS A 24 -4.23 11.12 19.49
N ILE A 25 -3.95 12.09 20.34
CA ILE A 25 -3.71 11.85 21.76
C ILE A 25 -5.04 11.47 22.40
N LEU A 26 -5.08 10.31 23.05
CA LEU A 26 -6.26 9.83 23.77
C LEU A 26 -5.82 9.26 25.13
N PRO A 27 -5.95 10.05 26.21
CA PRO A 27 -5.66 9.58 27.56
C PRO A 27 -6.55 8.39 27.92
N GLY A 28 -5.97 7.40 28.58
CA GLY A 28 -6.67 6.17 28.96
C GLY A 28 -6.15 5.60 30.26
N PHE A 29 -7.06 5.15 31.12
CA PHE A 29 -6.67 4.47 32.34
C PHE A 29 -6.23 3.06 31.98
N SER A 30 -7.04 2.28 31.28
CA SER A 30 -6.67 0.96 30.79
C SER A 30 -6.17 1.01 29.35
N HIS A 31 -5.32 0.06 28.97
CA HIS A 31 -5.07 -0.17 27.54
C HIS A 31 -6.32 -0.72 26.83
N TYR A 32 -7.31 -1.23 27.57
CA TYR A 32 -8.63 -1.60 27.06
C TYR A 32 -9.57 -0.41 26.82
N ASP A 33 -9.21 0.81 27.28
CA ASP A 33 -10.00 2.03 27.01
C ASP A 33 -9.80 2.52 25.56
N VAL A 34 -8.70 2.15 24.93
CA VAL A 34 -8.45 2.34 23.50
C VAL A 34 -8.40 0.96 22.88
N TRP A 35 -9.43 0.58 22.15
CA TRP A 35 -9.70 -0.82 21.82
C TRP A 35 -9.41 -1.16 20.36
N LEU A 36 -8.70 -2.27 20.12
CA LEU A 36 -8.43 -2.83 18.79
C LEU A 36 -8.00 -1.78 17.76
N TYR A 37 -8.78 -1.60 16.70
CA TYR A 37 -8.55 -0.70 15.58
C TYR A 37 -8.34 0.77 16.03
N GLN A 38 -8.85 1.16 17.21
CA GLN A 38 -8.64 2.49 17.75
C GLN A 38 -7.15 2.78 18.00
N HIS A 39 -6.33 1.75 18.24
CA HIS A 39 -4.88 1.90 18.34
C HIS A 39 -4.22 2.36 17.02
N SER A 40 -4.84 2.14 15.86
CA SER A 40 -4.39 2.70 14.57
C SER A 40 -4.71 4.19 14.41
N LEU A 41 -5.62 4.73 15.23
CA LEU A 41 -6.07 6.12 15.19
C LEU A 41 -5.54 6.96 16.34
N ALA A 42 -5.32 6.34 17.50
CA ALA A 42 -5.03 7.02 18.74
C ALA A 42 -3.73 6.54 19.40
N PHE A 43 -3.02 7.49 20.00
CA PHE A 43 -1.87 7.25 20.86
C PHE A 43 -2.31 7.35 22.31
N THR A 44 -1.99 6.32 23.09
CA THR A 44 -2.31 6.24 24.50
C THR A 44 -1.22 5.51 25.27
N VAL A 45 -1.12 5.82 26.56
CA VAL A 45 -0.33 5.08 27.53
C VAL A 45 -1.22 4.87 28.75
N ALA A 46 -1.49 3.61 29.10
CA ALA A 46 -2.34 3.29 30.24
C ALA A 46 -1.90 4.07 31.51
N LYS A 47 -2.83 4.55 32.33
CA LYS A 47 -2.56 5.34 33.57
C LYS A 47 -1.90 6.70 33.30
N MET A 48 -1.79 7.15 32.04
CA MET A 48 -1.31 8.48 31.70
C MET A 48 -2.52 9.35 31.30
N MET A 49 -3.19 9.88 32.32
CA MET A 49 -4.43 10.66 32.14
C MET A 49 -4.14 12.12 31.76
N ASP A 50 -2.97 12.62 32.10
CA ASP A 50 -2.50 13.96 31.76
C ASP A 50 -2.12 14.00 30.27
N ALA A 51 -2.80 14.86 29.51
CA ALA A 51 -2.63 14.97 28.07
C ALA A 51 -1.28 15.57 27.66
N ASP A 52 -0.71 16.49 28.46
CA ASP A 52 0.59 17.10 28.18
C ASP A 52 1.71 16.10 28.42
N MET A 53 1.61 15.31 29.48
CA MET A 53 2.51 14.19 29.73
C MET A 53 2.43 13.15 28.61
N LEU A 54 1.22 12.83 28.13
CA LEU A 54 1.03 11.91 27.01
C LEU A 54 1.60 12.48 25.70
N ALA A 55 1.44 13.78 25.46
CA ALA A 55 2.03 14.49 24.33
C ALA A 55 3.56 14.41 24.33
N GLU A 56 4.19 14.62 25.49
CA GLU A 56 5.65 14.54 25.63
C GLU A 56 6.18 13.12 25.35
N VAL A 57 5.46 12.08 25.79
CA VAL A 57 5.85 10.70 25.46
C VAL A 57 5.67 10.41 23.96
N LYS A 58 4.60 10.92 23.34
CA LYS A 58 4.39 10.82 21.89
C LYS A 58 5.53 11.48 21.13
N ASP A 59 5.88 12.71 21.48
CA ASP A 59 6.97 13.48 20.86
C ASP A 59 8.32 12.79 21.00
N ALA A 60 8.60 12.19 22.16
CA ALA A 60 9.81 11.41 22.35
C ALA A 60 9.90 10.18 21.42
N ILE A 61 8.76 9.55 21.08
CA ILE A 61 8.71 8.45 20.10
C ILE A 61 8.83 8.99 18.67
N GLU A 62 8.16 10.11 18.34
CA GLU A 62 8.30 10.76 17.03
C GLU A 62 9.75 11.14 16.74
N SER A 63 10.40 11.76 17.72
CA SER A 63 11.83 12.10 17.68
C SER A 63 12.69 10.86 17.46
N ALA A 64 12.36 9.74 18.12
CA ALA A 64 13.09 8.50 17.95
C ALA A 64 12.92 7.89 16.55
N GLN A 65 11.73 7.97 15.96
CA GLN A 65 11.49 7.51 14.58
C GLN A 65 12.19 8.39 13.55
N GLN A 66 12.17 9.71 13.76
CA GLN A 66 12.75 10.66 12.83
C GLN A 66 14.28 10.63 12.85
N ASN A 67 14.89 10.47 14.03
CA ASN A 67 16.34 10.57 14.20
C ASN A 67 17.04 9.22 14.37
N GLY A 68 16.32 8.09 14.27
CA GLY A 68 16.88 6.76 14.50
C GLY A 68 17.36 6.52 15.94
N THR A 69 16.75 7.19 16.91
CA THR A 69 17.26 7.24 18.29
C THR A 69 17.05 5.91 19.03
N ALA A 70 18.05 5.49 19.79
CA ALA A 70 17.98 4.27 20.58
C ALA A 70 17.13 4.42 21.86
N PHE A 71 16.70 3.28 22.43
CA PHE A 71 15.97 3.25 23.70
C PHE A 71 16.72 3.94 24.86
N ALA A 72 18.06 3.94 24.84
CA ALA A 72 18.87 4.57 25.86
C ALA A 72 18.58 6.08 25.97
N ASP A 73 18.48 6.77 24.84
CA ASP A 73 18.22 8.21 24.78
C ASP A 73 16.75 8.53 25.07
N PHE A 74 15.83 7.73 24.54
CA PHE A 74 14.40 7.81 24.88
C PHE A 74 14.20 7.75 26.41
N LYS A 75 14.87 6.80 27.07
CA LYS A 75 14.86 6.66 28.53
C LYS A 75 15.53 7.85 29.22
N LYS A 76 16.66 8.34 28.69
CA LYS A 76 17.40 9.49 29.26
C LYS A 76 16.56 10.78 29.24
N ARG A 77 15.75 10.98 28.18
CA ARG A 77 14.79 12.08 28.06
C ARG A 77 13.62 11.92 29.03
N LEU A 78 12.88 10.81 28.95
CA LEU A 78 11.59 10.71 29.63
C LEU A 78 11.67 10.33 31.11
N LYS A 79 12.65 9.54 31.53
CA LYS A 79 12.74 9.12 32.94
C LYS A 79 12.74 10.30 33.92
N PRO A 80 13.67 11.30 33.81
CA PRO A 80 13.66 12.43 34.74
C PRO A 80 12.39 13.28 34.63
N TYR A 81 11.87 13.48 33.42
CA TYR A 81 10.62 14.22 33.20
C TYR A 81 9.42 13.58 33.92
N LEU A 82 9.22 12.27 33.71
CA LEU A 82 8.10 11.54 34.30
C LEU A 82 8.23 11.44 35.83
N MET A 83 9.45 11.31 36.36
CA MET A 83 9.71 11.37 37.81
C MET A 83 9.32 12.75 38.39
N ALA A 84 9.70 13.84 37.72
CA ALA A 84 9.35 15.19 38.15
C ALA A 84 7.83 15.46 38.09
N LYS A 85 7.13 14.84 37.13
CA LYS A 85 5.66 14.87 37.02
C LYS A 85 4.96 13.90 37.98
N GLY A 86 5.68 13.21 38.85
CA GLY A 86 5.12 12.26 39.80
C GLY A 86 4.65 10.94 39.18
N TRP A 87 4.91 10.68 37.89
CA TRP A 87 4.48 9.47 37.20
C TRP A 87 5.58 8.39 37.23
N TRP A 88 5.95 7.92 38.41
CA TRP A 88 7.01 6.90 38.55
C TRP A 88 6.79 5.97 39.73
N GLY A 89 7.17 4.70 39.57
CA GLY A 89 7.01 3.68 40.60
C GLY A 89 5.58 3.19 40.74
N GLU A 90 5.27 2.58 41.89
CA GLU A 90 3.92 2.19 42.27
C GLU A 90 3.23 3.35 42.98
N GLN A 91 1.99 3.62 42.60
CA GLN A 91 1.16 4.65 43.22
C GLN A 91 -0.29 4.20 43.32
N VAL A 92 -1.02 4.77 44.26
CA VAL A 92 -2.47 4.61 44.33
C VAL A 92 -3.11 5.58 43.36
N MET A 93 -3.94 5.05 42.46
CA MET A 93 -4.67 5.84 41.47
C MET A 93 -6.11 5.35 41.39
N THR A 94 -7.06 6.28 41.42
CA THR A 94 -8.49 5.96 41.27
C THR A 94 -8.81 5.68 39.81
N ASP A 95 -9.45 4.54 39.55
CA ASP A 95 -9.92 4.18 38.22
C ASP A 95 -11.20 4.96 37.90
N PRO A 96 -11.25 5.76 36.82
CA PRO A 96 -12.44 6.55 36.50
C PRO A 96 -13.69 5.72 36.17
N LEU A 97 -13.55 4.43 35.85
CA LEU A 97 -14.69 3.59 35.47
C LEU A 97 -15.50 3.12 36.67
N ASP A 98 -14.85 2.68 37.75
CA ASP A 98 -15.50 2.14 38.94
C ASP A 98 -15.32 3.02 40.19
N GLY A 99 -14.47 4.05 40.14
CA GLY A 99 -14.22 4.96 41.26
C GLY A 99 -13.32 4.38 42.35
N GLU A 100 -12.75 3.19 42.14
CA GLU A 100 -11.99 2.48 43.17
C GLU A 100 -10.50 2.87 43.15
N PRO A 101 -9.87 3.12 44.33
CA PRO A 101 -8.44 3.35 44.42
C PRO A 101 -7.66 2.04 44.23
N LYS A 102 -6.74 2.03 43.26
CA LYS A 102 -5.95 0.84 42.90
C LYS A 102 -4.46 1.13 43.01
N LEU A 103 -3.70 0.19 43.58
CA LEU A 103 -2.23 0.23 43.50
C LEU A 103 -1.82 -0.12 42.06
N VAL A 104 -1.22 0.83 41.35
CA VAL A 104 -0.84 0.70 39.95
C VAL A 104 0.64 0.98 39.73
N GLN A 105 1.24 0.27 38.77
CA GLN A 105 2.59 0.58 38.29
C GLN A 105 2.53 1.71 37.25
N LEU A 106 3.02 2.90 37.61
CA LEU A 106 3.25 4.03 36.71
C LEU A 106 4.56 3.84 35.93
N GLY A 107 5.44 4.85 35.86
CA GLY A 107 6.71 4.74 35.17
C GLY A 107 7.68 3.74 35.81
N SER A 108 8.34 2.94 34.97
CA SER A 108 9.52 2.14 35.35
C SER A 108 10.40 1.92 34.12
N THR A 109 11.68 1.60 34.30
CA THR A 109 12.59 1.33 33.16
C THR A 109 12.06 0.21 32.26
N ARG A 110 11.53 -0.86 32.86
CA ARG A 110 10.92 -1.98 32.13
C ARG A 110 9.71 -1.51 31.32
N ARG A 111 8.84 -0.70 31.94
CA ARG A 111 7.64 -0.20 31.30
C ARG A 111 7.93 0.80 30.18
N LEU A 112 8.91 1.70 30.37
CA LEU A 112 9.39 2.58 29.29
C LEU A 112 9.87 1.78 28.09
N LYS A 113 10.57 0.65 28.32
CA LYS A 113 11.00 -0.24 27.23
C LYS A 113 9.81 -0.84 26.48
N THR A 114 8.76 -1.26 27.19
CA THR A 114 7.53 -1.75 26.58
C THR A 114 6.84 -0.66 25.76
N ILE A 115 6.70 0.55 26.31
CA ILE A 115 6.08 1.70 25.61
C ILE A 115 6.85 2.00 24.32
N PHE A 116 8.17 2.13 24.41
CA PHE A 116 9.04 2.40 23.26
C PHE A 116 8.90 1.30 22.20
N ASN A 117 9.18 0.05 22.56
CA ASN A 117 9.19 -1.06 21.61
C ASN A 117 7.84 -1.27 20.94
N THR A 118 6.74 -1.21 21.70
CA THR A 118 5.39 -1.44 21.16
C THR A 118 5.02 -0.37 20.14
N ASN A 119 5.25 0.91 20.45
CA ASN A 119 4.93 1.98 19.53
C ASN A 119 5.83 1.99 18.29
N MET A 120 7.13 1.69 18.44
CA MET A 120 8.02 1.55 17.29
C MET A 120 7.58 0.39 16.39
N GLN A 121 7.33 -0.80 16.95
CA GLN A 121 6.95 -1.99 16.18
C GLN A 121 5.62 -1.83 15.45
N THR A 122 4.59 -1.31 16.14
CA THR A 122 3.27 -1.10 15.53
C THR A 122 3.31 -0.03 14.43
N ALA A 123 4.13 1.02 14.58
CA ALA A 123 4.35 2.00 13.53
C ALA A 123 5.09 1.39 12.32
N PHE A 124 6.14 0.61 12.54
CA PHE A 124 6.83 -0.10 11.45
C PHE A 124 5.91 -1.08 10.72
N ALA A 125 5.08 -1.82 11.46
CA ALA A 125 4.07 -2.71 10.91
C ALA A 125 3.06 -1.94 10.04
N ALA A 126 2.60 -0.78 10.51
CA ALA A 126 1.72 0.08 9.72
C ALA A 126 2.38 0.59 8.43
N GLY A 127 3.65 1.00 8.52
CA GLY A 127 4.43 1.39 7.34
C GLY A 127 4.62 0.24 6.36
N GLN A 128 4.88 -0.97 6.87
CA GLN A 128 4.99 -2.19 6.08
C GLN A 128 3.66 -2.50 5.36
N TRP A 129 2.53 -2.41 6.07
CA TRP A 129 1.21 -2.64 5.50
C TRP A 129 0.90 -1.68 4.34
N GLN A 130 1.19 -0.39 4.50
CA GLN A 130 1.01 0.60 3.42
C GLN A 130 1.84 0.24 2.17
N ARG A 131 3.09 -0.19 2.36
CA ARG A 131 3.95 -0.64 1.25
C ARG A 131 3.40 -1.91 0.61
N ILE A 132 2.91 -2.86 1.39
CA ILE A 132 2.26 -4.08 0.89
C ILE A 132 1.06 -3.71 0.02
N GLN A 133 0.16 -2.87 0.54
CA GLN A 133 -1.03 -2.44 -0.18
C GLN A 133 -0.70 -1.71 -1.48
N ALA A 134 0.33 -0.86 -1.48
CA ALA A 134 0.79 -0.16 -2.68
C ALA A 134 1.37 -1.11 -3.76
N ASN A 135 1.97 -2.24 -3.34
CA ASN A 135 2.69 -3.15 -4.23
C ASN A 135 1.97 -4.49 -4.48
N LYS A 136 0.78 -4.69 -3.93
CA LYS A 136 0.04 -5.97 -3.98
C LYS A 136 -0.25 -6.50 -5.38
N LYS A 137 -0.25 -5.64 -6.41
CA LYS A 137 -0.36 -6.10 -7.80
C LYS A 137 0.86 -6.91 -8.25
N ALA A 138 2.07 -6.48 -7.85
CA ALA A 138 3.32 -7.14 -8.18
C ALA A 138 3.67 -8.27 -7.19
N LEU A 139 3.33 -8.06 -5.90
CA LEU A 139 3.57 -9.00 -4.81
C LEU A 139 2.25 -9.39 -4.13
N PRO A 140 1.41 -10.21 -4.79
CA PRO A 140 0.04 -10.46 -4.35
C PRO A 140 -0.11 -11.41 -3.16
N TYR A 141 0.97 -11.99 -2.65
CA TYR A 141 0.94 -12.93 -1.54
C TYR A 141 1.79 -12.44 -0.38
N LEU A 142 1.40 -12.79 0.84
CA LEU A 142 2.19 -12.60 2.05
C LEU A 142 2.55 -13.95 2.64
N ARG A 143 3.81 -14.05 3.11
CA ARG A 143 4.27 -15.14 3.97
C ARG A 143 4.45 -14.64 5.38
N TYR A 144 3.90 -15.35 6.35
CA TYR A 144 4.18 -15.12 7.76
C TYR A 144 5.51 -15.76 8.14
N ASN A 145 6.47 -14.97 8.63
CA ASN A 145 7.84 -15.41 8.91
C ASN A 145 8.00 -15.91 10.36
N HIS A 146 9.06 -16.70 10.57
CA HIS A 146 9.52 -17.08 11.91
C HIS A 146 9.87 -15.84 12.75
N SER A 147 9.54 -15.89 14.04
CA SER A 147 9.90 -14.83 14.98
C SER A 147 11.41 -14.71 15.16
N ALA A 148 11.91 -13.48 15.17
CA ALA A 148 13.30 -13.17 15.53
C ALA A 148 13.52 -13.00 17.05
N ALA A 149 12.55 -13.41 17.88
CA ALA A 149 12.67 -13.37 19.33
C ALA A 149 13.58 -14.49 19.85
N GLY A 150 14.39 -14.21 20.88
CA GLY A 150 15.18 -15.25 21.55
C GLY A 150 14.31 -16.30 22.25
N HIS A 151 13.09 -15.92 22.65
CA HIS A 151 12.06 -16.82 23.17
C HIS A 151 10.75 -16.57 22.41
N PRO A 152 10.55 -17.20 21.24
CA PRO A 152 9.30 -17.11 20.49
C PRO A 152 8.14 -17.70 21.28
N ARG A 153 6.94 -17.14 21.12
CA ARG A 153 5.71 -17.76 21.64
C ARG A 153 5.39 -18.99 20.80
N ASP A 154 5.07 -20.09 21.47
CA ASP A 154 4.69 -21.32 20.78
C ASP A 154 3.36 -21.18 20.03
N SER A 155 2.44 -20.42 20.59
CA SER A 155 1.11 -20.19 20.00
C SER A 155 1.20 -19.62 18.58
N HIS A 156 2.08 -18.64 18.34
CA HIS A 156 2.27 -18.04 17.01
C HIS A 156 2.97 -18.96 15.99
N LYS A 157 3.55 -20.10 16.41
CA LYS A 157 4.27 -21.01 15.49
C LYS A 157 3.33 -21.60 14.45
N ARG A 158 2.02 -21.71 14.74
CA ARG A 158 1.01 -22.18 13.79
C ARG A 158 0.96 -21.36 12.51
N TYR A 159 1.33 -20.07 12.58
CA TYR A 159 1.36 -19.18 11.43
C TYR A 159 2.66 -19.27 10.62
N TYR A 160 3.72 -19.91 11.10
CA TYR A 160 5.00 -19.88 10.41
C TYR A 160 4.93 -20.56 9.05
N GLY A 161 5.31 -19.83 8.00
CA GLY A 161 5.24 -20.32 6.63
C GLY A 161 3.84 -20.22 6.01
N LEU A 162 2.84 -19.68 6.72
CA LEU A 162 1.52 -19.42 6.15
C LEU A 162 1.65 -18.44 4.98
N ILE A 163 1.24 -18.88 3.78
CA ILE A 163 1.28 -18.11 2.53
C ILE A 163 -0.14 -17.93 2.02
N LEU A 164 -0.64 -16.69 2.07
CA LEU A 164 -1.99 -16.35 1.61
C LEU A 164 -1.97 -15.06 0.77
N PRO A 165 -2.99 -14.84 -0.08
CA PRO A 165 -3.15 -13.56 -0.77
C PRO A 165 -3.14 -12.38 0.21
N VAL A 166 -2.64 -11.21 -0.22
CA VAL A 166 -2.61 -9.97 0.58
C VAL A 166 -4.02 -9.58 1.08
N GLU A 167 -5.05 -9.89 0.30
CA GLU A 167 -6.45 -9.56 0.62
C GLU A 167 -7.13 -10.57 1.55
N HIS A 168 -6.44 -11.64 1.96
CA HIS A 168 -7.06 -12.63 2.83
C HIS A 168 -7.42 -12.01 4.19
N ASP A 169 -8.64 -12.24 4.66
CA ASP A 169 -9.19 -11.58 5.84
C ASP A 169 -8.41 -11.89 7.13
N ILE A 170 -7.74 -13.04 7.20
CA ILE A 170 -6.89 -13.38 8.34
C ILE A 170 -5.84 -12.29 8.67
N TRP A 171 -5.32 -11.57 7.66
CA TRP A 171 -4.36 -10.49 7.87
C TRP A 171 -4.96 -9.28 8.60
N LYS A 172 -6.29 -9.19 8.74
CA LYS A 172 -6.95 -8.19 9.57
C LYS A 172 -6.74 -8.44 11.06
N VAL A 173 -6.46 -9.69 11.46
CA VAL A 173 -6.39 -10.09 12.88
C VAL A 173 -5.07 -10.70 13.31
N ILE A 174 -4.24 -11.23 12.39
CA ILE A 174 -2.92 -11.83 12.72
C ILE A 174 -1.71 -11.06 12.20
N PHE A 175 -1.89 -9.89 11.56
CA PHE A 175 -0.76 -9.14 11.01
C PHE A 175 0.14 -8.60 12.14
N PRO A 176 1.42 -9.04 12.22
CA PRO A 176 2.28 -8.71 13.36
C PRO A 176 2.47 -7.20 13.56
N PRO A 177 2.64 -6.73 14.81
CA PRO A 177 2.83 -7.53 16.02
C PRO A 177 1.53 -8.06 16.65
N ASN A 178 1.59 -9.29 17.14
CA ASN A 178 0.46 -10.03 17.72
C ASN A 178 0.41 -10.01 19.26
N GLY A 179 1.19 -9.11 19.87
CA GLY A 179 1.31 -8.97 21.32
C GLY A 179 2.58 -8.22 21.74
N TYR A 180 2.65 -7.85 23.01
CA TYR A 180 3.80 -7.12 23.57
C TYR A 180 5.12 -7.86 23.33
N GLY A 181 6.10 -7.18 22.74
CA GLY A 181 7.43 -7.76 22.48
C GLY A 181 7.46 -8.82 21.37
N CYS A 182 6.39 -8.95 20.58
CA CYS A 182 6.40 -9.80 19.39
C CYS A 182 7.51 -9.37 18.41
N LYS A 183 8.18 -10.35 17.79
CA LYS A 183 9.17 -10.14 16.72
C LYS A 183 8.86 -10.98 15.48
N CYS A 184 7.59 -11.35 15.29
CA CYS A 184 7.13 -11.93 14.03
C CYS A 184 7.08 -10.84 12.96
N SER A 185 7.15 -11.24 11.69
CA SER A 185 7.09 -10.33 10.54
C SER A 185 6.43 -11.04 9.36
N VAL A 186 6.12 -10.29 8.31
CA VAL A 186 5.67 -10.85 7.03
C VAL A 186 6.62 -10.48 5.90
N SER A 187 6.62 -11.28 4.85
CA SER A 187 7.32 -11.00 3.59
C SER A 187 6.32 -11.02 2.44
N ALA A 188 6.38 -10.02 1.56
CA ALA A 188 5.57 -10.00 0.35
C ALA A 188 6.24 -10.85 -0.75
N LEU A 189 5.44 -11.65 -1.44
CA LEU A 189 5.89 -12.63 -2.43
C LEU A 189 5.20 -12.39 -3.78
N THR A 190 5.96 -12.63 -4.85
CA THR A 190 5.40 -12.80 -6.19
C THR A 190 4.54 -14.07 -6.26
N ARG A 191 3.63 -14.14 -7.22
CA ARG A 191 2.85 -15.35 -7.51
C ARG A 191 3.74 -16.59 -7.69
N ARG A 192 4.81 -16.48 -8.48
CA ARG A 192 5.75 -17.60 -8.73
C ARG A 192 6.47 -18.08 -7.47
N GLN A 193 6.84 -17.16 -6.56
CA GLN A 193 7.45 -17.54 -5.29
C GLN A 193 6.44 -18.26 -4.39
N ALA A 194 5.22 -17.73 -4.30
CA ALA A 194 4.15 -18.34 -3.51
C ALA A 194 3.77 -19.74 -4.02
N GLU A 195 3.64 -19.92 -5.34
CA GLU A 195 3.36 -21.23 -5.96
C GLU A 195 4.48 -22.25 -5.71
N ARG A 196 5.75 -21.80 -5.73
CA ARG A 196 6.91 -22.66 -5.46
C ARG A 196 7.02 -23.06 -3.99
N GLU A 197 6.73 -22.14 -3.07
CA GLU A 197 6.77 -22.40 -1.62
C GLU A 197 5.51 -23.14 -1.11
N GLY A 198 4.43 -23.09 -1.89
CA GLY A 198 3.13 -23.68 -1.56
C GLY A 198 2.19 -22.65 -0.97
N ILE A 199 1.16 -22.27 -1.73
CA ILE A 199 0.08 -21.40 -1.22
C ILE A 199 -0.74 -22.22 -0.22
N SER A 200 -0.91 -21.69 0.97
CA SER A 200 -1.66 -22.36 2.05
C SER A 200 -3.16 -22.36 1.74
N GLY A 201 -3.86 -23.37 2.26
CA GLY A 201 -5.33 -23.36 2.32
C GLY A 201 -5.82 -22.43 3.43
N GLU A 202 -7.14 -22.47 3.68
CA GLU A 202 -7.75 -21.73 4.79
C GLU A 202 -7.04 -22.10 6.11
N PRO A 203 -6.49 -21.12 6.85
CA PRO A 203 -5.81 -21.40 8.09
C PRO A 203 -6.84 -21.84 9.14
N ASP A 204 -6.59 -22.98 9.76
CA ASP A 204 -7.33 -23.43 10.93
C ASP A 204 -6.93 -22.52 12.10
N VAL A 205 -7.81 -21.61 12.51
CA VAL A 205 -7.59 -20.64 13.59
C VAL A 205 -8.82 -20.62 14.49
N ASP A 206 -8.60 -20.92 15.77
CA ASP A 206 -9.65 -20.97 16.76
C ASP A 206 -10.01 -19.55 17.18
N MET A 207 -11.24 -19.15 16.84
CA MET A 207 -11.78 -17.84 17.23
C MET A 207 -12.52 -17.99 18.56
N VAL A 208 -12.19 -17.12 19.52
CA VAL A 208 -12.80 -17.09 20.84
C VAL A 208 -13.49 -15.75 21.10
N GLU A 209 -14.59 -15.80 21.85
CA GLU A 209 -15.24 -14.59 22.34
C GLU A 209 -14.41 -13.97 23.45
N PHE A 210 -14.04 -12.70 23.25
CA PHE A 210 -13.39 -11.88 24.27
C PHE A 210 -14.29 -10.69 24.60
N THR A 211 -14.63 -10.55 25.87
CA THR A 211 -15.41 -9.41 26.36
C THR A 211 -14.47 -8.35 26.94
N ASN A 212 -14.49 -7.15 26.36
CA ASN A 212 -13.71 -6.03 26.86
C ASN A 212 -14.16 -5.68 28.29
N PRO A 213 -13.27 -5.77 29.29
CA PRO A 213 -13.63 -5.57 30.70
C PRO A 213 -13.97 -4.11 31.05
N ARG A 214 -13.77 -3.16 30.12
CA ARG A 214 -14.04 -1.73 30.31
C ARG A 214 -15.39 -1.31 29.73
N THR A 215 -15.73 -1.85 28.57
CA THR A 215 -16.93 -1.44 27.82
C THR A 215 -18.03 -2.49 27.83
N GLY A 216 -17.72 -3.75 28.17
CA GLY A 216 -18.63 -4.88 28.04
C GLY A 216 -18.81 -5.37 26.60
N GLN A 217 -18.13 -4.76 25.62
CA GLN A 217 -18.21 -5.15 24.21
C GLN A 217 -17.53 -6.51 23.99
N THR A 218 -18.25 -7.45 23.40
CA THR A 218 -17.72 -8.77 23.02
C THR A 218 -17.32 -8.79 21.55
N VAL A 219 -16.15 -9.37 21.27
CA VAL A 219 -15.58 -9.51 19.92
C VAL A 219 -15.01 -10.92 19.75
N LEU A 220 -14.99 -11.42 18.51
CA LEU A 220 -14.27 -12.65 18.17
C LEU A 220 -12.83 -12.31 17.82
N ILE A 221 -11.88 -12.96 18.50
CA ILE A 221 -10.44 -12.81 18.26
C ILE A 221 -9.80 -14.20 18.14
N PRO A 222 -8.66 -14.35 17.44
CA PRO A 222 -7.90 -15.58 17.52
C PRO A 222 -7.41 -15.84 18.95
N ASP A 223 -7.54 -17.08 19.42
CA ASP A 223 -7.21 -17.52 20.78
C ASP A 223 -5.74 -17.27 21.16
N ASP A 224 -4.87 -17.26 20.18
CA ASP A 224 -3.42 -17.16 20.32
C ASP A 224 -2.86 -15.75 20.17
N ILE A 225 -3.72 -14.76 19.91
CA ILE A 225 -3.36 -13.35 19.75
C ILE A 225 -3.73 -12.58 21.01
N THR A 226 -2.85 -11.68 21.45
CA THR A 226 -3.18 -10.79 22.57
C THR A 226 -4.40 -9.92 22.18
N PRO A 227 -5.48 -9.85 22.97
CA PRO A 227 -6.74 -9.22 22.54
C PRO A 227 -6.59 -7.82 21.96
N SER A 228 -5.83 -6.93 22.61
CA SER A 228 -5.59 -5.55 22.10
C SER A 228 -4.74 -5.46 20.83
N PHE A 229 -4.13 -6.57 20.39
CA PHE A 229 -3.33 -6.69 19.16
C PHE A 229 -4.04 -7.47 18.05
N ALA A 230 -5.26 -7.97 18.28
CA ALA A 230 -6.05 -8.72 17.30
C ALA A 230 -6.68 -7.79 16.24
N HIS A 231 -5.86 -6.92 15.65
CA HIS A 231 -6.22 -6.01 14.57
C HIS A 231 -4.97 -5.70 13.73
N ASN A 232 -5.17 -5.26 12.49
CA ASN A 232 -4.08 -4.79 11.66
C ASN A 232 -3.71 -3.35 12.01
N HIS A 233 -2.54 -3.15 12.63
CA HIS A 233 -2.04 -1.85 13.05
C HIS A 233 -1.96 -0.82 11.91
N GLY A 234 -1.80 -1.29 10.66
CA GLY A 234 -1.71 -0.46 9.47
C GLY A 234 -3.03 -0.11 8.79
N ASP A 235 -4.13 -0.78 9.15
CA ASP A 235 -5.43 -0.57 8.50
C ASP A 235 -6.18 0.65 9.08
N ARG A 236 -5.66 1.83 8.77
CA ARG A 236 -6.22 3.09 9.26
C ARG A 236 -7.59 3.39 8.65
N LEU A 237 -7.85 2.99 7.41
CA LEU A 237 -9.13 3.24 6.75
C LEU A 237 -10.21 2.35 7.37
N GLY A 238 -9.95 1.05 7.52
CA GLY A 238 -10.85 0.14 8.23
C GLY A 238 -11.12 0.59 9.66
N ALA A 239 -10.10 1.13 10.35
CA ALA A 239 -10.28 1.72 11.67
C ALA A 239 -11.21 2.95 11.69
N MET A 240 -11.14 3.81 10.66
CA MET A 240 -12.04 4.96 10.56
C MET A 240 -13.48 4.53 10.23
N ASP A 241 -13.63 3.55 9.35
CA ASP A 241 -14.91 2.97 8.97
C ASP A 241 -15.59 2.32 10.20
N ALA A 242 -14.84 1.53 10.98
CA ALA A 242 -15.33 0.93 12.23
C ALA A 242 -15.76 1.99 13.26
N LEU A 243 -14.94 3.04 13.46
CA LEU A 243 -15.28 4.13 14.37
C LEU A 243 -16.55 4.88 13.95
N PHE A 244 -16.74 5.06 12.64
CA PHE A 244 -17.92 5.72 12.10
C PHE A 244 -19.17 4.85 12.27
N GLY A 245 -19.08 3.55 11.96
CA GLY A 245 -20.15 2.58 12.14
C GLY A 245 -20.60 2.47 13.60
N GLU A 246 -19.67 2.37 14.55
CA GLU A 246 -20.00 2.32 15.98
C GLU A 246 -20.78 3.54 16.47
N ARG A 247 -20.51 4.73 15.89
CA ARG A 247 -21.14 5.99 16.31
C ARG A 247 -22.47 6.27 15.63
N ASN A 248 -22.63 5.84 14.37
CA ASN A 248 -23.72 6.27 13.50
C ASN A 248 -24.59 5.11 12.98
N GLY A 249 -24.20 3.87 13.25
CA GLY A 249 -24.87 2.65 12.76
C GLY A 249 -24.38 2.18 11.39
N GLU A 250 -24.65 0.91 11.08
CA GLU A 250 -24.22 0.24 9.85
C GLU A 250 -24.83 0.85 8.59
N GLU A 251 -26.09 1.32 8.63
CA GLU A 251 -26.73 1.96 7.48
C GLU A 251 -26.02 3.27 7.09
N ALA A 252 -25.66 4.09 8.08
CA ALA A 252 -24.91 5.32 7.85
C ALA A 252 -23.51 5.01 7.31
N LEU A 253 -22.86 3.97 7.85
CA LEU A 253 -21.54 3.52 7.37
C LEU A 253 -21.62 3.08 5.90
N ALA A 254 -22.59 2.25 5.55
CA ALA A 254 -22.80 1.80 4.17
C ALA A 254 -23.03 2.98 3.21
N ALA A 255 -23.84 3.98 3.62
CA ALA A 255 -24.07 5.19 2.84
C ALA A 255 -22.78 6.02 2.64
N MET A 256 -21.99 6.21 3.71
CA MET A 256 -20.71 6.91 3.64
C MET A 256 -19.70 6.19 2.72
N ILE A 257 -19.62 4.85 2.83
CA ILE A 257 -18.76 4.03 1.98
C ILE A 257 -19.19 4.16 0.52
N ALA A 258 -20.50 4.05 0.23
CA ALA A 258 -21.02 4.20 -1.12
C ALA A 258 -20.76 5.60 -1.71
N GLU A 259 -20.93 6.67 -0.91
CA GLU A 259 -20.62 8.03 -1.32
C GLU A 259 -19.12 8.22 -1.60
N ARG A 260 -18.26 7.69 -0.72
CA ARG A 260 -16.80 7.67 -0.91
C ARG A 260 -16.42 6.94 -2.20
N GLU A 261 -16.98 5.75 -2.43
CA GLU A 261 -16.71 4.95 -3.62
C GLU A 261 -17.21 5.65 -4.89
N ALA A 262 -18.41 6.24 -4.88
CA ALA A 262 -18.92 7.03 -5.99
C ALA A 262 -18.07 8.27 -6.27
N TRP A 263 -17.54 8.93 -5.23
CA TRP A 263 -16.62 10.05 -5.38
C TRP A 263 -15.27 9.62 -5.95
N LEU A 264 -14.72 8.49 -5.47
CA LEU A 264 -13.49 7.91 -6.00
C LEU A 264 -13.69 7.52 -7.47
N ASP A 265 -14.79 6.86 -7.80
CA ASP A 265 -15.11 6.48 -9.16
C ASP A 265 -15.27 7.73 -10.05
N LYS A 266 -15.96 8.78 -9.61
CA LYS A 266 -16.06 10.04 -10.36
C LYS A 266 -14.71 10.76 -10.54
N ARG A 267 -13.81 10.66 -9.57
CA ARG A 267 -12.51 11.36 -9.58
C ARG A 267 -11.42 10.58 -10.31
N TYR A 268 -11.49 9.26 -10.28
CA TYR A 268 -10.50 8.34 -10.83
C TYR A 268 -11.00 7.60 -12.07
N SER A 269 -12.28 7.73 -12.45
CA SER A 269 -12.76 7.34 -13.77
C SER A 269 -12.18 8.29 -14.80
N VAL A 270 -11.70 7.69 -15.88
CA VAL A 270 -11.41 8.42 -17.10
C VAL A 270 -12.76 8.92 -17.62
N PRO A 271 -12.98 10.23 -17.80
CA PRO A 271 -14.23 10.72 -18.39
C PRO A 271 -14.30 10.17 -19.82
N SER A 272 -15.08 9.11 -20.01
CA SER A 272 -15.18 8.39 -21.29
C SER A 272 -15.76 9.26 -22.40
N ASP A 273 -16.47 10.33 -22.03
CA ASP A 273 -16.93 11.41 -22.90
C ASP A 273 -15.80 12.31 -23.41
N LYS A 274 -14.64 12.34 -22.73
CA LYS A 274 -13.50 13.22 -23.08
C LYS A 274 -12.30 12.49 -23.64
N VAL A 275 -12.12 11.23 -23.28
CA VAL A 275 -11.06 10.34 -23.79
C VAL A 275 -11.59 8.91 -23.83
N ALA A 276 -11.46 8.26 -24.98
CA ALA A 276 -11.94 6.90 -25.15
C ALA A 276 -11.11 5.90 -24.31
N VAL A 277 -11.82 4.98 -23.66
CA VAL A 277 -11.26 3.91 -22.84
C VAL A 277 -11.47 2.59 -23.55
N LEU A 278 -10.46 1.74 -23.58
CA LEU A 278 -10.52 0.40 -24.17
C LEU A 278 -10.12 -0.64 -23.14
N ALA A 279 -11.00 -1.61 -22.88
CA ALA A 279 -10.69 -2.76 -22.05
C ALA A 279 -9.97 -3.83 -22.88
N LEU A 280 -8.85 -4.33 -22.36
CA LEU A 280 -8.05 -5.36 -23.01
C LEU A 280 -8.09 -6.66 -22.20
N SER A 281 -8.12 -7.78 -22.94
CA SER A 281 -8.02 -9.13 -22.40
C SER A 281 -6.63 -9.41 -21.84
N ASP A 282 -6.56 -10.13 -20.72
CA ASP A 282 -5.32 -10.64 -20.13
C ASP A 282 -4.77 -11.87 -20.87
N LYS A 283 -5.54 -12.48 -21.77
CA LYS A 283 -5.21 -13.72 -22.46
C LYS A 283 -5.10 -13.51 -23.97
N VAL A 284 -3.87 -13.49 -24.47
CA VAL A 284 -3.57 -13.33 -25.89
C VAL A 284 -2.89 -14.57 -26.48
N SER A 285 -3.03 -14.77 -27.79
CA SER A 285 -2.40 -15.90 -28.48
C SER A 285 -0.89 -15.70 -28.59
N GLU A 286 -0.09 -16.61 -28.02
CA GLU A 286 1.38 -16.57 -28.13
C GLU A 286 1.86 -16.57 -29.58
N LYS A 287 1.16 -17.28 -30.47
CA LYS A 287 1.47 -17.30 -31.90
C LYS A 287 1.38 -15.91 -32.49
N GLU A 288 0.36 -15.16 -32.08
CA GLU A 288 0.13 -13.81 -32.58
C GLU A 288 1.09 -12.79 -31.98
N VAL A 289 1.41 -12.92 -30.69
CA VAL A 289 2.47 -12.13 -30.04
C VAL A 289 3.80 -12.31 -30.78
N LYS A 290 4.19 -13.55 -31.11
CA LYS A 290 5.42 -13.81 -31.89
C LYS A 290 5.39 -13.18 -33.28
N ARG A 291 4.24 -13.16 -33.96
CA ARG A 291 4.07 -12.48 -35.26
C ARG A 291 4.25 -10.97 -35.13
N LEU A 292 3.62 -10.37 -34.11
CA LEU A 292 3.64 -8.93 -33.86
C LEU A 292 4.96 -8.43 -33.26
N ALA A 293 5.78 -9.34 -32.73
CA ALA A 293 7.15 -9.06 -32.28
C ALA A 293 8.21 -9.32 -33.36
N ALA A 294 7.84 -9.92 -34.50
CA ALA A 294 8.79 -10.22 -35.56
C ALA A 294 9.31 -8.93 -36.21
N LYS A 295 10.63 -8.82 -36.31
CA LYS A 295 11.29 -7.62 -36.84
C LYS A 295 10.94 -7.44 -38.33
N ALA A 296 10.27 -6.35 -38.65
CA ALA A 296 10.06 -5.92 -40.02
C ALA A 296 11.26 -5.09 -40.53
N SER A 297 11.50 -5.11 -41.84
CA SER A 297 12.55 -4.30 -42.47
C SER A 297 12.23 -2.81 -42.32
N GLY A 298 13.11 -2.05 -41.65
CA GLY A 298 12.94 -0.59 -41.45
C GLY A 298 12.11 -0.18 -40.22
N GLY A 299 11.55 -1.13 -39.46
CA GLY A 299 10.75 -0.89 -38.25
C GLY A 299 11.52 -0.85 -36.93
N ASN A 300 10.84 -0.44 -35.84
CA ASN A 300 11.39 -0.48 -34.48
C ASN A 300 11.57 -1.95 -33.99
N ASN A 301 12.51 -2.17 -33.07
CA ASN A 301 12.54 -3.41 -32.29
C ASN A 301 11.37 -3.39 -31.30
N ILE A 302 10.30 -4.10 -31.65
CA ILE A 302 9.11 -4.26 -30.81
C ILE A 302 9.43 -5.17 -29.62
N SER A 303 9.07 -4.73 -28.41
CA SER A 303 9.18 -5.55 -27.22
C SER A 303 8.06 -6.60 -27.14
N VAL A 304 8.30 -7.69 -26.42
CA VAL A 304 7.27 -8.73 -26.19
C VAL A 304 6.01 -8.13 -25.54
N TYR A 305 6.17 -7.14 -24.64
CA TYR A 305 5.06 -6.47 -23.97
C TYR A 305 4.22 -5.62 -24.94
N GLU A 306 4.85 -4.89 -25.85
CA GLU A 306 4.13 -4.15 -26.90
C GLU A 306 3.39 -5.10 -27.83
N ALA A 307 3.99 -6.24 -28.18
CA ALA A 307 3.35 -7.27 -28.99
C ALA A 307 2.17 -7.95 -28.26
N GLU A 308 2.25 -8.13 -26.94
CA GLU A 308 1.12 -8.58 -26.10
C GLU A 308 -0.02 -7.56 -26.11
N ALA A 309 0.28 -6.27 -25.92
CA ALA A 309 -0.72 -5.21 -25.98
C ALA A 309 -1.36 -5.09 -27.37
N ALA A 310 -0.57 -5.22 -28.43
CA ALA A 310 -1.05 -5.23 -29.81
C ALA A 310 -1.93 -6.45 -30.10
N ALA A 311 -1.58 -7.64 -29.61
CA ALA A 311 -2.42 -8.83 -29.74
C ALA A 311 -3.76 -8.67 -29.01
N ALA A 312 -3.74 -8.06 -27.80
CA ALA A 312 -4.95 -7.77 -27.04
C ALA A 312 -5.82 -6.71 -27.73
N TRP A 313 -5.20 -5.68 -28.32
CA TRP A 313 -5.87 -4.67 -29.13
C TRP A 313 -6.67 -5.31 -30.26
N GLN A 314 -6.06 -6.17 -31.08
CA GLN A 314 -6.75 -6.84 -32.19
C GLN A 314 -7.97 -7.66 -31.71
N GLN A 315 -7.88 -8.30 -30.54
CA GLN A 315 -9.01 -9.03 -29.97
C GLN A 315 -10.15 -8.09 -29.56
N ALA A 316 -9.83 -6.93 -29.00
CA ALA A 316 -10.81 -5.97 -28.49
C ALA A 316 -11.48 -5.15 -29.60
N THR A 317 -10.74 -4.80 -30.66
CA THR A 317 -11.24 -3.92 -31.73
C THR A 317 -11.60 -4.65 -33.02
N GLY A 318 -11.11 -5.88 -33.21
CA GLY A 318 -11.20 -6.60 -34.48
C GLY A 318 -10.20 -6.11 -35.54
N ASP A 319 -9.34 -5.15 -35.20
CA ASP A 319 -8.31 -4.64 -36.12
C ASP A 319 -7.30 -5.73 -36.47
N ARG A 320 -6.68 -5.58 -37.64
CA ARG A 320 -5.52 -6.36 -38.04
C ARG A 320 -4.30 -5.45 -38.07
N LEU A 321 -3.32 -5.77 -37.23
CA LEU A 321 -2.10 -5.01 -37.07
C LEU A 321 -0.94 -5.61 -37.87
N GLU A 322 -0.16 -4.74 -38.49
CA GLU A 322 1.14 -5.05 -39.07
C GLU A 322 2.22 -4.21 -38.39
N VAL A 323 3.40 -4.79 -38.19
CA VAL A 323 4.55 -4.04 -37.68
C VAL A 323 4.90 -2.96 -38.70
N PHE A 324 5.16 -1.75 -38.23
CA PHE A 324 5.49 -0.64 -39.12
C PHE A 324 6.76 -0.93 -39.94
N ASP A 325 6.67 -0.80 -41.26
CA ASP A 325 7.74 -1.13 -42.22
C ASP A 325 7.84 -0.16 -43.42
N LEU A 326 7.15 0.98 -43.37
CA LEU A 326 7.23 2.00 -44.41
C LEU A 326 8.55 2.78 -44.24
N GLY A 327 9.46 2.65 -45.20
CA GLY A 327 10.77 3.30 -45.19
C GLY A 327 10.70 4.84 -45.17
N GLU A 328 11.74 5.47 -44.64
CA GLU A 328 11.89 6.90 -44.31
C GLU A 328 11.02 7.41 -43.15
N THR A 329 11.69 7.52 -42.00
CA THR A 329 11.28 8.39 -40.91
C THR A 329 12.21 9.60 -40.94
N ASP A 330 11.69 10.83 -41.03
CA ASP A 330 12.44 12.11 -41.02
C ASP A 330 13.32 12.30 -39.74
N GLY A 331 14.31 11.45 -39.51
CA GLY A 331 15.10 11.35 -38.29
C GLY A 331 14.34 10.98 -37.01
N ARG A 332 13.02 10.73 -37.08
CA ARG A 332 12.17 10.39 -35.92
C ARG A 332 12.03 8.88 -35.76
N LYS A 333 11.72 8.38 -34.55
CA LYS A 333 11.35 6.97 -34.41
C LYS A 333 9.99 6.72 -35.08
N PRO A 334 9.82 5.63 -35.85
CA PRO A 334 8.53 5.27 -36.42
C PRO A 334 7.49 4.94 -35.34
N ALA A 335 6.23 4.85 -35.75
CA ALA A 335 5.19 4.22 -34.94
C ALA A 335 5.46 2.71 -34.80
N ASP A 336 4.85 2.07 -33.83
CA ASP A 336 5.03 0.63 -33.61
C ASP A 336 4.32 -0.22 -34.67
N TYR A 337 3.07 0.13 -34.99
CA TYR A 337 2.19 -0.67 -35.85
C TYR A 337 1.40 0.17 -36.85
N LEU A 338 0.87 -0.52 -37.87
CA LEU A 338 -0.11 -0.04 -38.82
C LEU A 338 -1.39 -0.88 -38.69
N ILE A 339 -2.55 -0.23 -38.76
CA ILE A 339 -3.86 -0.89 -38.85
C ILE A 339 -4.18 -1.13 -40.32
N SER A 340 -4.29 -2.39 -40.72
CA SER A 340 -4.52 -2.76 -42.11
C SER A 340 -5.91 -2.37 -42.59
N ASP A 341 -5.97 -1.66 -43.71
CA ASP A 341 -7.21 -1.42 -44.45
C ASP A 341 -7.07 -1.99 -45.86
N PRO A 342 -7.82 -3.05 -46.23
CA PRO A 342 -7.72 -3.69 -47.54
C PRO A 342 -8.13 -2.77 -48.70
N ASN A 343 -8.82 -1.66 -48.43
CA ASN A 343 -9.29 -0.71 -49.44
C ASN A 343 -8.30 0.42 -49.70
N LEU A 344 -7.25 0.54 -48.88
CA LEU A 344 -6.29 1.62 -48.95
C LEU A 344 -4.88 1.09 -49.21
N PRO A 345 -4.04 1.85 -49.93
CA PRO A 345 -2.62 1.55 -50.01
C PRO A 345 -1.99 1.68 -48.61
N LYS A 346 -0.95 0.89 -48.35
CA LYS A 346 -0.34 0.71 -47.03
C LYS A 346 0.15 2.03 -46.41
N GLU A 347 0.57 2.97 -47.24
CA GLU A 347 1.04 4.31 -46.83
C GLU A 347 -0.06 5.16 -46.18
N LYS A 348 -1.34 4.80 -46.42
CA LYS A 348 -2.51 5.47 -45.85
C LYS A 348 -3.12 4.72 -44.67
N TRP A 349 -2.53 3.60 -44.25
CA TRP A 349 -2.98 2.87 -43.07
C TRP A 349 -2.73 3.69 -41.80
N LEU A 350 -3.63 3.55 -40.83
CA LEU A 350 -3.54 4.28 -39.57
C LEU A 350 -2.34 3.80 -38.76
N ARG A 351 -1.59 4.74 -38.20
CA ARG A 351 -0.42 4.48 -37.37
C ARG A 351 -0.82 4.35 -35.91
N LEU A 352 -0.41 3.25 -35.28
CA LEU A 352 -0.68 2.92 -33.88
C LEU A 352 0.64 2.85 -33.12
N ASP A 353 0.71 3.50 -31.97
CA ASP A 353 1.95 3.60 -31.20
C ASP A 353 1.68 3.58 -29.69
N PHE A 354 2.18 2.53 -29.03
CA PHE A 354 1.87 2.26 -27.64
C PHE A 354 2.74 3.09 -26.70
N MET A 355 2.17 3.45 -25.55
CA MET A 355 2.94 4.04 -24.46
C MET A 355 2.64 3.35 -23.13
N TYR A 356 3.64 3.39 -22.25
CA TYR A 356 3.61 2.78 -20.91
C TYR A 356 3.46 1.25 -20.92
N VAL A 357 3.66 0.63 -22.09
CA VAL A 357 3.73 -0.82 -22.26
C VAL A 357 5.20 -1.23 -22.22
N THR A 358 5.70 -1.70 -21.08
CA THR A 358 7.10 -2.14 -20.96
C THR A 358 7.27 -3.18 -19.86
N GLU A 359 8.51 -3.65 -19.66
CA GLU A 359 8.80 -4.69 -18.68
C GLU A 359 8.60 -4.20 -17.23
N PRO A 360 8.15 -5.07 -16.31
CA PRO A 360 7.83 -4.68 -14.93
C PRO A 360 8.94 -3.94 -14.18
N PHE A 361 10.21 -4.31 -14.40
CA PHE A 361 11.34 -3.66 -13.75
C PHE A 361 11.56 -2.20 -14.23
N LYS A 362 11.42 -1.94 -15.53
CA LYS A 362 11.48 -0.57 -16.09
C LYS A 362 10.29 0.25 -15.61
N LEU A 363 9.11 -0.37 -15.51
CA LEU A 363 7.90 0.24 -14.96
C LEU A 363 8.04 0.62 -13.49
N GLU A 364 8.65 -0.23 -12.67
CA GLU A 364 8.89 0.04 -11.25
C GLU A 364 9.82 1.25 -11.07
N LYS A 365 10.94 1.26 -11.81
CA LYS A 365 11.86 2.40 -11.87
C LYS A 365 11.13 3.67 -12.32
N MET A 366 10.38 3.58 -13.41
CA MET A 366 9.60 4.70 -13.93
C MET A 366 8.59 5.21 -12.88
N ASN A 367 7.84 4.32 -12.22
CA ASN A 367 6.87 4.67 -11.20
C ASN A 367 7.49 5.35 -9.96
N HIS A 368 8.73 5.00 -9.63
CA HIS A 368 9.47 5.60 -8.53
C HIS A 368 10.03 7.00 -8.83
N TYR A 369 10.41 7.27 -10.09
CA TYR A 369 11.05 8.55 -10.48
C TYR A 369 10.12 9.51 -11.23
N PHE A 370 8.92 9.08 -11.62
CA PHE A 370 7.96 9.82 -12.45
C PHE A 370 7.64 11.25 -11.97
N GLN A 371 7.78 11.51 -10.67
CA GLN A 371 7.38 12.76 -10.02
C GLN A 371 8.51 13.44 -9.26
N LYS A 372 9.75 12.97 -9.41
CA LYS A 372 10.82 13.40 -8.51
C LYS A 372 11.19 14.88 -8.70
N THR A 373 10.97 15.44 -9.90
CA THR A 373 11.16 16.86 -10.23
C THR A 373 10.22 17.30 -11.36
N ASP A 374 9.94 18.60 -11.47
CA ASP A 374 9.15 19.17 -12.58
C ASP A 374 9.82 19.00 -13.95
N GLU A 375 11.15 18.88 -13.97
CA GLU A 375 11.95 18.63 -15.17
C GLU A 375 11.68 17.23 -15.75
N ILE A 376 11.62 16.20 -14.91
CA ILE A 376 11.28 14.83 -15.34
C ILE A 376 9.85 14.79 -15.90
N TRP A 377 8.92 15.50 -15.24
CA TRP A 377 7.55 15.60 -15.70
C TRP A 377 7.42 16.31 -17.05
N SER A 378 8.16 17.40 -17.25
CA SER A 378 8.22 18.11 -18.53
C SER A 378 8.78 17.23 -19.65
N GLY A 379 9.75 16.37 -19.33
CA GLY A 379 10.25 15.35 -20.25
C GLY A 379 9.17 14.34 -20.67
N GLN A 380 8.34 13.87 -19.74
CA GLN A 380 7.22 12.96 -20.05
C GLN A 380 6.16 13.62 -20.94
N MET A 381 5.81 14.88 -20.65
CA MET A 381 4.87 15.65 -21.47
C MET A 381 5.37 15.77 -22.91
N LYS A 382 6.69 15.98 -23.08
CA LYS A 382 7.34 16.02 -24.39
C LYS A 382 7.26 14.67 -25.11
N THR A 383 7.54 13.56 -24.42
CA THR A 383 7.39 12.22 -24.99
C THR A 383 5.97 11.97 -25.49
N ILE A 384 4.94 12.29 -24.70
CA ILE A 384 3.54 12.13 -25.14
C ILE A 384 3.27 12.94 -26.42
N GLN A 385 3.78 14.18 -26.51
CA GLN A 385 3.62 15.00 -27.72
C GLN A 385 4.34 14.40 -28.93
N GLU A 386 5.53 13.83 -28.76
CA GLU A 386 6.27 13.16 -29.83
C GLU A 386 5.48 11.97 -30.39
N HIS A 387 4.85 11.17 -29.51
CA HIS A 387 3.99 10.05 -29.90
C HIS A 387 2.73 10.53 -30.65
N LEU A 388 2.06 11.58 -30.16
CA LEU A 388 0.87 12.17 -30.80
C LEU A 388 1.16 12.79 -32.18
N GLN A 389 2.41 13.20 -32.43
CA GLN A 389 2.84 13.73 -33.72
C GLN A 389 3.10 12.63 -34.76
N LYS A 390 3.58 11.46 -34.34
CA LYS A 390 3.95 10.37 -35.27
C LYS A 390 2.85 9.34 -35.52
N ALA A 391 1.85 9.25 -34.62
CA ALA A 391 0.77 8.27 -34.70
C ALA A 391 -0.62 8.89 -34.82
N ASP A 392 -1.54 8.13 -35.41
CA ASP A 392 -2.95 8.47 -35.50
C ASP A 392 -3.70 8.03 -34.24
N ILE A 393 -3.25 6.93 -33.63
CA ILE A 393 -3.79 6.39 -32.40
C ILE A 393 -2.65 6.10 -31.41
N VAL A 394 -2.77 6.61 -30.19
CA VAL A 394 -1.80 6.44 -29.10
C VAL A 394 -2.47 5.75 -27.91
N PRO A 395 -2.37 4.42 -27.79
CA PRO A 395 -2.86 3.72 -26.62
C PRO A 395 -1.92 3.90 -25.41
N LEU A 396 -2.48 4.30 -24.27
CA LEU A 396 -1.76 4.51 -23.02
C LEU A 396 -2.15 3.41 -22.03
N ASP A 397 -1.21 2.53 -21.67
CA ASP A 397 -1.48 1.50 -20.65
C ASP A 397 -1.39 2.06 -19.23
N PHE A 398 -2.55 2.38 -18.66
CA PHE A 398 -2.63 2.85 -17.28
C PHE A 398 -2.53 1.71 -16.28
N SER A 399 -2.75 0.45 -16.68
CA SER A 399 -2.68 -0.70 -15.77
C SER A 399 -1.30 -0.82 -15.12
N ALA A 400 -0.26 -0.40 -15.84
CA ALA A 400 1.14 -0.44 -15.44
C ALA A 400 1.61 0.76 -14.58
N LEU A 401 0.85 1.85 -14.55
CA LEU A 401 1.15 3.05 -13.75
C LEU A 401 0.60 2.92 -12.32
N ASN A 402 1.28 3.52 -11.33
CA ASN A 402 0.72 3.69 -9.98
C ASN A 402 -0.38 4.77 -9.95
N LEU A 403 -1.18 4.83 -8.88
CA LEU A 403 -2.35 5.73 -8.79
C LEU A 403 -1.99 7.20 -9.03
N THR A 404 -0.90 7.66 -8.42
CA THR A 404 -0.46 9.06 -8.52
C THR A 404 -0.02 9.41 -9.94
N ASN A 405 0.69 8.50 -10.62
CA ASN A 405 1.15 8.70 -12.00
C ASN A 405 -0.01 8.66 -12.98
N ARG A 406 -0.94 7.70 -12.83
CA ARG A 406 -2.19 7.66 -13.61
C ARG A 406 -2.90 9.00 -13.55
N HIS A 407 -3.06 9.55 -12.35
CA HIS A 407 -3.78 10.80 -12.16
C HIS A 407 -3.06 11.99 -12.83
N ARG A 408 -1.73 12.05 -12.73
CA ARG A 408 -0.94 13.13 -13.33
C ARG A 408 -0.94 13.07 -14.87
N VAL A 409 -0.79 11.87 -15.44
CA VAL A 409 -0.91 11.65 -16.90
C VAL A 409 -2.33 11.97 -17.36
N LEU A 410 -3.36 11.48 -16.66
CA LEU A 410 -4.76 11.76 -16.99
C LEU A 410 -5.06 13.26 -16.98
N GLN A 411 -4.60 14.00 -15.97
CA GLN A 411 -4.78 15.45 -15.92
C GLN A 411 -4.15 16.16 -17.12
N TYR A 412 -2.95 15.73 -17.53
CA TYR A 412 -2.32 16.27 -18.72
C TYR A 412 -3.09 15.92 -19.99
N VAL A 413 -3.48 14.66 -20.17
CA VAL A 413 -4.29 14.20 -21.31
C VAL A 413 -5.58 15.02 -21.41
N LEU A 414 -6.28 15.23 -20.29
CA LEU A 414 -7.51 16.03 -20.25
C LEU A 414 -7.27 17.52 -20.55
N SER A 415 -6.05 18.01 -20.34
CA SER A 415 -5.66 19.38 -20.70
C SER A 415 -5.28 19.56 -22.18
N LEU A 416 -5.05 18.46 -22.92
CA LEU A 416 -4.70 18.53 -24.34
C LEU A 416 -5.87 19.05 -25.18
N PRO A 417 -5.61 19.65 -26.36
CA PRO A 417 -6.66 19.97 -27.34
C PRO A 417 -7.47 18.74 -27.75
N GLU A 418 -8.74 18.93 -28.08
CA GLU A 418 -9.66 17.83 -28.42
C GLU A 418 -9.15 16.94 -29.56
N VAL A 419 -8.57 17.55 -30.60
CA VAL A 419 -7.96 16.82 -31.73
C VAL A 419 -6.87 15.85 -31.26
N GLN A 420 -6.08 16.22 -30.25
CA GLN A 420 -5.07 15.33 -29.68
C GLN A 420 -5.69 14.28 -28.75
N ARG A 421 -6.68 14.66 -27.94
CA ARG A 421 -7.40 13.70 -27.07
C ARG A 421 -8.09 12.60 -27.88
N ASN A 422 -8.62 12.93 -29.05
CA ASN A 422 -9.27 11.98 -29.95
C ASN A 422 -8.32 10.91 -30.52
N LYS A 423 -7.01 11.17 -30.52
CA LYS A 423 -5.99 10.16 -30.86
C LYS A 423 -5.70 9.20 -29.71
N ILE A 424 -6.00 9.56 -28.47
CA ILE A 424 -5.62 8.79 -27.28
C ILE A 424 -6.66 7.72 -26.98
N ARG A 425 -6.19 6.53 -26.61
CA ARG A 425 -7.01 5.47 -26.00
C ARG A 425 -6.40 5.07 -24.68
N ILE A 426 -7.16 5.17 -23.59
CA ILE A 426 -6.67 4.71 -22.28
C ILE A 426 -6.98 3.22 -22.17
N LEU A 427 -5.93 2.41 -22.02
CA LEU A 427 -6.07 0.98 -21.88
C LEU A 427 -6.30 0.64 -20.40
N VAL A 428 -7.34 -0.14 -20.17
CA VAL A 428 -7.64 -0.76 -18.87
C VAL A 428 -7.72 -2.27 -19.07
N LYS A 429 -7.47 -3.03 -18.01
CA LYS A 429 -7.67 -4.48 -18.05
C LYS A 429 -9.14 -4.77 -17.77
N GLU A 430 -9.69 -5.78 -18.44
CA GLU A 430 -11.00 -6.32 -18.07
C GLU A 430 -10.95 -6.74 -16.59
N SER A 431 -11.79 -6.10 -15.76
CA SER A 431 -11.98 -6.53 -14.38
C SER A 431 -12.56 -7.94 -14.39
N LYS A 432 -11.95 -8.86 -13.64
CA LYS A 432 -12.56 -10.15 -13.33
C LYS A 432 -13.75 -9.99 -12.39
#